data_AF-A0A2P6NB84-F1
#
_entry.id   AF-A0A2P6NB84-F1
#
_cell.length_a   1.000
_cell.length_b   1.000
_cell.length_c   1.000
_cell.angle_alpha   90.00
_cell.angle_beta   90.00
_cell.angle_gamma   90.00
#
_symmetry.space_group_name_H-M   'P 1'
#
loop_
_entity.id
_entity.type
_entity.pdbx_description
1 polymer ?
#
loop_
_entity_poly.entity_id
_entity_poly.type
_entity_poly.pdbx_seq_one_letter_code
_entity_poly.pdbx_strand_id
1 'polypeptide(L)'
;MYEEEESVDQLLANLSVSLKVMTAWKTFIRLTRRQKIENKKRELQEREERWKLLEQRMDENLAKVSQKITLDVGGKKYTTSKDTLMSIPNTYFTGLLGSGRWKPEADGSYFIDRDRKLFHYVLQLLRTGEMSIETLNERQKMDLKRELEYYLIPWPNSSDLQSGFDDPFFNLLHNLPSQRASAPRHRKR
;
A
#
# COMPACT_ATOMS: atom_id res chain seq x y z
N MET A 1 -24.28 80.74 39.65
CA MET A 1 -24.06 81.05 38.23
C MET A 1 -24.18 79.73 37.50
N TYR A 2 -25.05 79.69 36.51
CA TYR A 2 -25.82 78.53 36.03
C TYR A 2 -24.99 77.28 35.73
N GLU A 3 -25.45 76.15 36.25
CA GLU A 3 -25.08 74.82 35.74
C GLU A 3 -25.53 74.77 34.28
N GLU A 4 -24.58 74.52 33.36
CA GLU A 4 -24.89 74.27 31.96
C GLU A 4 -25.66 72.95 31.88
N GLU A 5 -27.00 73.02 31.87
CA GLU A 5 -27.82 71.85 31.59
C GLU A 5 -27.57 71.44 30.13
N GLU A 6 -26.95 70.28 29.98
CA GLU A 6 -26.69 69.65 28.69
C GLU A 6 -28.02 69.49 27.94
N SER A 7 -28.14 70.09 26.75
CA SER A 7 -29.38 70.04 25.96
C SER A 7 -29.82 68.60 25.74
N VAL A 8 -31.13 68.34 25.88
CA VAL A 8 -31.75 67.02 25.67
C VAL A 8 -31.32 66.42 24.32
N ASP A 9 -31.18 67.23 23.28
CA ASP A 9 -30.73 66.78 21.95
C ASP A 9 -29.28 66.26 21.96
N GLN A 10 -28.42 66.86 22.77
CA GLN A 10 -27.01 66.49 22.90
C GLN A 10 -26.86 65.18 23.69
N LEU A 11 -27.65 65.03 24.76
CA LEU A 11 -27.74 63.77 25.52
C LEU A 11 -28.27 62.63 24.64
N LEU A 12 -29.30 62.89 23.82
CA LEU A 12 -29.85 61.90 22.89
C LEU A 12 -28.86 61.54 21.78
N ALA A 13 -28.09 62.50 21.25
CA ALA A 13 -27.04 62.24 20.26
C ALA A 13 -25.92 61.34 20.84
N ASN A 14 -25.46 61.62 22.06
CA ASN A 14 -24.44 60.83 22.75
C ASN A 14 -24.92 59.40 23.03
N LEU A 15 -26.18 59.23 23.48
CA LEU A 15 -26.78 57.92 23.70
C LEU A 15 -26.90 57.11 22.39
N SER A 16 -27.27 57.77 21.29
CA SER A 16 -27.34 57.16 19.95
C SER A 16 -25.96 56.68 19.48
N VAL A 17 -24.92 57.49 19.66
CA VAL A 17 -23.53 57.11 19.34
C VAL A 17 -23.07 55.94 20.22
N SER A 18 -23.31 55.99 21.53
CA SER A 18 -22.96 54.90 22.46
C SER A 18 -23.66 53.59 22.10
N LEU A 19 -24.94 53.63 21.74
CA LEU A 19 -25.68 52.45 21.30
C LEU A 19 -25.12 51.86 20.00
N LYS A 20 -24.69 52.71 19.04
CA LYS A 20 -24.01 52.27 17.81
C LYS A 20 -22.65 51.62 18.12
N VAL A 21 -21.86 52.20 19.03
CA VAL A 21 -20.58 51.62 19.46
C VAL A 21 -20.78 50.28 20.18
N MET A 22 -21.74 50.21 21.11
CA MET A 22 -22.06 48.98 21.85
C MET A 22 -22.59 47.88 20.93
N THR A 23 -23.40 48.22 19.94
CA THR A 23 -23.88 47.23 18.95
C THR A 23 -22.73 46.77 18.05
N ALA A 24 -21.85 47.66 17.59
CA ALA A 24 -20.65 47.33 16.81
C ALA A 24 -19.64 46.47 17.60
N TRP A 25 -19.43 46.73 18.89
CA TRP A 25 -18.54 45.90 19.71
C TRP A 25 -19.16 44.52 20.01
N LYS A 26 -20.47 44.47 20.28
CA LYS A 26 -21.20 43.20 20.43
C LYS A 26 -21.14 42.36 19.15
N THR A 27 -21.27 42.97 17.96
CA THR A 27 -21.12 42.25 16.69
C THR A 27 -19.68 41.78 16.48
N PHE A 28 -18.68 42.63 16.76
CA PHE A 28 -17.26 42.25 16.70
C PHE A 28 -16.92 41.04 17.60
N ILE A 29 -17.36 41.05 18.85
CA ILE A 29 -17.17 39.91 19.77
C ILE A 29 -17.87 38.66 19.24
N ARG A 30 -19.10 38.77 18.70
CA ARG A 30 -19.81 37.63 18.11
C ARG A 30 -19.08 37.08 16.87
N LEU A 31 -18.56 37.94 16.00
CA LEU A 31 -17.86 37.56 14.78
C LEU A 31 -16.55 36.84 15.09
N THR A 32 -15.73 37.38 16.00
CA THR A 32 -14.47 36.74 16.41
C THR A 32 -14.70 35.38 17.09
N ARG A 33 -15.74 35.26 17.93
CA ARG A 33 -16.15 33.98 18.53
C ARG A 33 -16.60 32.98 17.46
N ARG A 34 -17.42 33.40 16.49
CA ARG A 34 -17.84 32.56 15.36
C ARG A 34 -16.64 32.10 14.54
N GLN A 35 -15.70 33.00 14.23
CA GLN A 35 -14.50 32.65 13.47
C GLN A 35 -13.64 31.61 14.22
N LYS A 36 -13.46 31.76 15.54
CA LYS A 36 -12.75 30.76 16.35
C LYS A 36 -13.44 29.40 16.34
N ILE A 37 -14.77 29.37 16.46
CA ILE A 37 -15.55 28.14 16.41
C ILE A 37 -15.43 27.49 15.03
N GLU A 38 -15.56 28.25 13.95
CA GLU A 38 -15.47 27.74 12.58
C GLU A 38 -14.07 27.18 12.30
N ASN A 39 -13.02 27.91 12.69
CA ASN A 39 -11.64 27.44 12.56
C ASN A 39 -11.42 26.15 13.35
N LYS A 40 -11.94 26.06 14.58
CA LYS A 40 -11.79 24.85 15.40
C LYS A 40 -12.59 23.68 14.86
N LYS A 41 -13.78 23.93 14.32
CA LYS A 41 -14.61 22.93 13.65
C LYS A 41 -13.88 22.35 12.43
N ARG A 42 -13.28 23.21 11.60
CA ARG A 42 -12.47 22.77 10.45
C ARG A 42 -11.27 21.93 10.89
N GLU A 43 -10.52 22.38 11.90
CA GLU A 43 -9.39 21.63 12.45
C GLU A 43 -9.83 20.25 12.97
N LEU A 44 -10.98 20.18 13.65
CA LEU A 44 -11.55 18.91 14.13
C LEU A 44 -11.99 18.02 12.97
N GLN A 45 -12.60 18.58 11.93
CA GLN A 45 -13.00 17.84 10.73
C GLN A 45 -11.78 17.27 10.00
N GLU A 46 -10.75 18.07 9.74
CA GLU A 46 -9.50 17.61 9.12
C GLU A 46 -8.84 16.50 9.95
N ARG A 47 -8.84 16.65 11.28
CA ARG A 47 -8.32 15.63 12.19
C ARG A 47 -9.16 14.36 12.18
N GLU A 48 -10.49 14.48 12.14
CA GLU A 48 -11.42 13.34 12.08
C GLU A 48 -11.26 12.58 10.75
N GLU A 49 -11.17 13.29 9.62
CA GLU A 49 -10.91 12.69 8.31
C GLU A 49 -9.56 11.96 8.29
N ARG A 50 -8.51 12.60 8.82
CA ARG A 50 -7.20 11.97 8.95
C ARG A 50 -7.24 10.74 9.85
N TRP A 51 -8.00 10.79 10.94
CA TRP A 51 -8.17 9.66 11.85
C TRP A 51 -8.89 8.49 11.17
N LYS A 52 -9.98 8.76 10.44
CA LYS A 52 -10.70 7.75 9.66
C LYS A 52 -9.80 7.07 8.62
N LEU A 53 -8.94 7.84 7.94
CA LEU A 53 -7.97 7.26 7.00
C LEU A 53 -6.96 6.34 7.70
N LEU A 54 -6.49 6.71 8.89
CA LEU A 54 -5.58 5.88 9.67
C LEU A 54 -6.25 4.59 10.14
N GLU A 55 -7.47 4.70 10.66
CA GLU A 55 -8.28 3.56 11.10
C GLU A 55 -8.51 2.58 9.94
N GLN A 56 -8.93 3.09 8.78
CA GLN A 56 -9.08 2.27 7.57
C GLN A 56 -7.77 1.55 7.19
N ARG A 57 -6.64 2.25 7.19
CA ARG A 57 -5.34 1.62 6.90
C ARG A 57 -4.94 0.58 7.92
N MET A 58 -5.26 0.80 9.20
CA MET A 58 -5.00 -0.17 10.27
C MET A 58 -5.85 -1.42 10.07
N ASP A 59 -7.13 -1.28 9.73
CA ASP A 59 -8.03 -2.40 9.45
C ASP A 59 -7.58 -3.22 8.23
N GLU A 60 -7.20 -2.55 7.14
CA GLU A 60 -6.62 -3.19 5.96
C GLU A 60 -5.33 -3.98 6.29
N ASN A 61 -4.48 -3.41 7.14
CA ASN A 61 -3.27 -4.10 7.59
C ASN A 61 -3.59 -5.28 8.51
N LEU A 62 -4.54 -5.14 9.43
CA LEU A 62 -4.96 -6.20 10.35
C LEU A 62 -5.57 -7.38 9.59
N ALA A 63 -6.37 -7.11 8.56
CA ALA A 63 -6.91 -8.13 7.66
C ALA A 63 -5.77 -8.95 7.01
N LYS A 64 -4.71 -8.28 6.55
CA LYS A 64 -3.52 -8.95 5.96
C LYS A 64 -2.72 -9.77 6.97
N VAL A 65 -2.71 -9.40 8.26
CA VAL A 65 -2.01 -10.15 9.32
C VAL A 65 -2.58 -11.57 9.47
N SER A 66 -3.90 -11.74 9.33
CA SER A 66 -4.55 -13.05 9.43
C SER A 66 -4.11 -14.04 8.34
N GLN A 67 -3.55 -13.53 7.23
CA GLN A 67 -3.08 -14.31 6.09
C GLN A 67 -1.54 -14.26 5.96
N LYS A 68 -0.81 -14.08 7.06
CA LYS A 68 0.66 -14.06 7.00
C LYS A 68 1.19 -15.43 6.59
N ILE A 69 2.20 -15.42 5.74
CA ILE A 69 2.97 -16.57 5.29
C ILE A 69 4.45 -16.27 5.54
N THR A 70 5.15 -17.24 6.09
CA THR A 70 6.60 -17.17 6.29
C THR A 70 7.27 -18.05 5.24
N LEU A 71 8.23 -17.49 4.51
CA LEU A 71 9.08 -18.18 3.54
C LEU A 71 10.49 -18.24 4.12
N ASP A 72 11.09 -19.42 4.18
CA ASP A 72 12.52 -19.57 4.47
C ASP A 72 13.28 -19.68 3.15
N VAL A 73 13.96 -18.60 2.74
CA VAL A 73 14.70 -18.55 1.49
C VAL A 73 16.19 -18.71 1.76
N GLY A 74 16.72 -19.89 1.42
CA GLY A 74 18.12 -20.25 1.61
C GLY A 74 18.62 -20.16 3.06
N GLY A 75 17.73 -20.21 4.06
CA GLY A 75 18.03 -20.05 5.50
C GLY A 75 17.68 -18.66 6.07
N LYS A 76 17.03 -17.77 5.31
CA LYS A 76 16.55 -16.47 5.80
C LYS A 76 15.04 -16.40 5.72
N LYS A 77 14.40 -16.10 6.86
CA LYS A 77 12.95 -15.98 6.95
C LYS A 77 12.44 -14.63 6.45
N TYR A 78 11.50 -14.68 5.52
CA TYR A 78 10.72 -13.57 5.00
C TYR A 78 9.26 -13.78 5.38
N THR A 79 8.64 -12.78 6.01
CA THR A 79 7.20 -12.83 6.31
C THR A 79 6.46 -11.81 5.45
N THR A 80 5.35 -12.25 4.85
CA THR A 80 4.51 -11.42 3.98
C THR A 80 3.06 -11.93 4.01
N SER A 81 2.10 -11.26 3.37
CA SER A 81 0.73 -11.80 3.26
C SER A 81 0.56 -12.72 2.06
N LYS A 82 -0.42 -13.62 2.14
CA LYS A 82 -0.89 -14.44 1.02
C LYS A 82 -1.21 -13.60 -0.22
N ASP A 83 -1.90 -12.46 -0.03
CA ASP A 83 -2.27 -11.56 -1.12
C ASP A 83 -1.06 -11.01 -1.87
N THR A 84 0.04 -10.69 -1.17
CA THR A 84 1.29 -10.28 -1.82
C THR A 84 1.85 -11.40 -2.69
N LEU A 85 1.85 -12.64 -2.21
CA LEU A 85 2.34 -13.78 -2.98
C LEU A 85 1.43 -14.15 -4.16
N MET A 86 0.16 -13.73 -4.11
CA MET A 86 -0.84 -13.95 -5.16
C MET A 86 -1.08 -12.71 -6.03
N SER A 87 -0.30 -11.64 -5.86
CA SER A 87 -0.52 -10.37 -6.58
C SER A 87 -0.30 -10.52 -8.09
N ILE A 88 0.60 -11.41 -8.49
CA ILE A 88 0.83 -11.79 -9.88
C ILE A 88 0.31 -13.22 -10.10
N PRO A 89 -0.67 -13.43 -10.99
CA PRO A 89 -1.21 -14.75 -11.28
C PRO A 89 -0.18 -15.63 -12.02
N ASN A 90 -0.39 -16.95 -11.98
CA ASN A 90 0.42 -17.94 -12.71
C ASN A 90 1.93 -17.94 -12.39
N THR A 91 2.30 -17.56 -11.18
CA THR A 91 3.68 -17.60 -10.69
C THR A 91 3.96 -18.86 -9.88
N TYR A 92 5.22 -19.07 -9.51
CA TYR A 92 5.63 -20.10 -8.56
C TYR A 92 4.81 -20.07 -7.26
N PHE A 93 4.51 -18.87 -6.76
CA PHE A 93 3.80 -18.69 -5.49
C PHE A 93 2.33 -19.07 -5.57
N THR A 94 1.66 -18.80 -6.69
CA THR A 94 0.26 -19.23 -6.87
C THR A 94 0.18 -20.74 -7.01
N GLY A 95 1.16 -21.39 -7.65
CA GLY A 95 1.28 -22.85 -7.66
C GLY A 95 1.56 -23.43 -6.27
N LEU A 96 2.47 -22.81 -5.52
CA LEU A 96 2.84 -23.17 -4.14
C LEU A 96 1.63 -23.16 -3.21
N LEU A 97 0.87 -22.06 -3.20
CA LEU A 97 -0.25 -21.87 -2.28
C LEU A 97 -1.57 -22.45 -2.79
N GLY A 98 -1.73 -22.57 -4.10
CA GLY A 98 -2.96 -23.04 -4.73
C GLY A 98 -3.04 -24.56 -4.90
N SER A 99 -1.90 -25.26 -4.99
CA SER A 99 -1.89 -26.71 -5.25
C SER A 99 -2.22 -27.56 -4.02
N GLY A 100 -2.09 -27.01 -2.81
CA GLY A 100 -2.25 -27.75 -1.54
C GLY A 100 -1.23 -28.89 -1.33
N ARG A 101 -0.33 -29.10 -2.28
CA ARG A 101 0.68 -30.17 -2.23
C ARG A 101 1.86 -29.81 -1.34
N TRP A 102 2.09 -28.52 -1.14
CA TRP A 102 3.22 -28.07 -0.37
C TRP A 102 2.83 -27.86 1.09
N LYS A 103 3.48 -28.62 1.98
CA LYS A 103 3.29 -28.52 3.41
C LYS A 103 4.35 -27.61 4.01
N PRO A 104 3.98 -26.71 4.93
CA PRO A 104 4.97 -25.94 5.66
C PRO A 104 5.82 -26.86 6.55
N GLU A 105 6.98 -26.34 6.94
CA GLU A 105 7.85 -26.90 7.96
C GLU A 105 7.17 -26.92 9.34
N ALA A 106 7.82 -27.54 10.32
CA ALA A 106 7.29 -27.70 11.67
C ALA A 106 6.96 -26.36 12.37
N ASP A 107 7.64 -25.28 11.99
CA ASP A 107 7.44 -23.92 12.49
C ASP A 107 6.48 -23.07 11.63
N GLY A 108 5.92 -23.65 10.57
CA GLY A 108 4.99 -22.99 9.67
C GLY A 108 5.62 -22.26 8.48
N SER A 109 6.95 -22.30 8.28
CA SER A 109 7.57 -21.71 7.08
C SER A 109 7.54 -22.60 5.85
N TYR A 110 7.59 -21.99 4.67
CA TYR A 110 7.81 -22.69 3.40
C TYR A 110 9.26 -22.50 2.96
N PHE A 111 10.01 -23.59 2.89
CA PHE A 111 11.40 -23.55 2.47
C PHE A 111 11.56 -23.40 0.95
N ILE A 112 12.45 -22.51 0.55
CA ILE A 112 12.81 -22.22 -0.84
C ILE A 112 14.34 -22.20 -0.93
N ASP A 113 14.91 -23.14 -1.66
CA ASP A 113 16.36 -23.28 -1.82
C ASP A 113 16.93 -22.32 -2.87
N ARG A 114 16.86 -21.01 -2.60
CA ARG A 114 17.25 -19.93 -3.53
C ARG A 114 18.04 -18.81 -2.85
N ASP A 115 18.55 -17.87 -3.65
CA ASP A 115 19.39 -16.78 -3.14
C ASP A 115 18.58 -15.78 -2.30
N ARG A 116 18.85 -15.79 -0.98
CA ARG A 116 18.25 -14.87 -0.01
C ARG A 116 18.46 -13.39 -0.33
N LYS A 117 19.57 -12.99 -0.96
CA LYS A 117 19.91 -11.58 -1.20
C LYS A 117 19.06 -11.02 -2.34
N LEU A 118 18.92 -11.79 -3.41
CA LEU A 118 18.15 -11.39 -4.59
C LEU A 118 16.64 -11.50 -4.36
N PHE A 119 16.21 -12.43 -3.49
CA PHE A 119 14.80 -12.57 -3.11
C PHE A 119 14.17 -11.28 -2.56
N HIS A 120 14.98 -10.38 -1.98
CA HIS A 120 14.51 -9.07 -1.54
C HIS A 120 13.80 -8.30 -2.67
N TYR A 121 14.39 -8.29 -3.88
CA TYR A 121 13.83 -7.60 -5.04
C TYR A 121 12.57 -8.29 -5.54
N VAL A 122 12.55 -9.61 -5.59
CA VAL A 122 11.36 -10.40 -5.94
C VAL A 122 10.18 -10.01 -5.03
N LEU A 123 10.42 -9.94 -3.72
CA LEU A 123 9.39 -9.57 -2.77
C LEU A 123 8.99 -8.10 -2.86
N GLN A 124 9.92 -7.21 -3.22
CA GLN A 124 9.63 -5.81 -3.51
C GLN A 124 8.65 -5.70 -4.70
N LEU A 125 8.96 -6.39 -5.80
CA LEU A 125 8.11 -6.43 -7.00
C LEU A 125 6.68 -6.88 -6.66
N LEU A 126 6.54 -7.96 -5.89
CA LEU A 126 5.23 -8.50 -5.53
C LEU A 126 4.42 -7.56 -4.62
N ARG A 127 5.07 -6.66 -3.87
CA ARG A 127 4.43 -5.72 -2.95
C ARG A 127 4.01 -4.41 -3.61
N THR A 128 4.87 -3.86 -4.46
CA THR A 128 4.70 -2.50 -5.02
C THR A 128 4.46 -2.49 -6.53
N GLY A 129 4.71 -3.62 -7.22
CA GLY A 129 4.75 -3.66 -8.68
C GLY A 129 6.06 -3.14 -9.28
N GLU A 130 7.02 -2.74 -8.44
CA GLU A 130 8.27 -2.09 -8.85
C GLU A 130 9.48 -2.68 -8.10
N MET A 131 10.68 -2.60 -8.69
CA MET A 131 11.94 -2.99 -8.05
C MET A 131 12.99 -1.91 -8.22
N SER A 132 13.65 -1.53 -7.12
CA SER A 132 14.73 -0.54 -7.13
C SER A 132 16.07 -1.23 -7.44
N ILE A 133 16.43 -1.30 -8.72
CA ILE A 133 17.62 -2.03 -9.20
C ILE A 133 18.78 -1.10 -9.58
N GLU A 134 18.68 0.20 -9.29
CA GLU A 134 19.64 1.23 -9.71
C GLU A 134 21.03 0.99 -9.11
N THR A 135 21.08 0.39 -7.91
CA THR A 135 22.33 0.09 -7.20
C THR A 135 22.96 -1.24 -7.62
N LEU A 136 22.29 -2.03 -8.47
CA LEU A 136 22.78 -3.34 -8.91
C LEU A 136 23.71 -3.21 -10.12
N ASN A 137 24.84 -3.92 -10.08
CA ASN A 137 25.68 -4.08 -11.26
C ASN A 137 25.07 -5.08 -12.27
N GLU A 138 25.60 -5.11 -13.49
CA GLU A 138 25.07 -5.96 -14.57
C GLU A 138 25.07 -7.45 -14.25
N ARG A 139 26.06 -7.94 -13.49
CA ARG A 139 26.07 -9.34 -13.04
C ARG A 139 24.92 -9.62 -12.07
N GLN A 140 24.69 -8.73 -11.11
CA GLN A 140 23.60 -8.86 -10.15
C GLN A 140 22.23 -8.77 -10.82
N LYS A 141 22.08 -7.91 -11.85
CA LYS A 141 20.85 -7.84 -12.65
C LYS A 141 20.61 -9.15 -13.41
N MET A 142 21.65 -9.74 -13.99
CA MET A 142 21.55 -11.04 -14.66
C MET A 142 21.20 -12.16 -13.68
N ASP A 143 21.79 -12.17 -12.48
CA ASP A 143 21.43 -13.14 -11.44
C ASP A 143 19.99 -12.93 -10.95
N LEU A 144 19.54 -11.68 -10.78
CA LEU A 144 18.16 -11.36 -10.44
C LEU A 144 17.18 -11.83 -11.52
N LYS A 145 17.54 -11.68 -12.81
CA LYS A 145 16.72 -12.20 -13.91
C LYS A 145 16.52 -13.71 -13.81
N ARG A 146 17.56 -14.47 -13.47
CA ARG A 146 17.46 -15.92 -13.24
C ARG A 146 16.56 -16.26 -12.04
N GLU A 147 16.57 -15.43 -11.00
CA GLU A 147 15.63 -15.60 -9.88
C GLU A 147 14.19 -15.37 -10.33
N LEU A 148 13.90 -14.30 -11.09
CA LEU A 148 12.56 -14.05 -11.61
C LEU A 148 12.08 -15.19 -12.52
N GLU A 149 12.95 -15.71 -13.38
CA GLU A 149 12.68 -16.89 -14.21
C GLU A 149 12.33 -18.11 -13.35
N TYR A 150 13.07 -18.36 -12.25
CA TYR A 150 12.74 -19.44 -11.32
C TYR A 150 11.36 -19.27 -10.68
N TYR A 151 11.02 -18.05 -10.25
CA TYR A 151 9.72 -17.76 -9.65
C TYR A 151 8.59 -17.63 -10.68
N LEU A 152 8.89 -17.81 -11.97
CA LEU A 152 7.95 -17.61 -13.09
C LEU A 152 7.32 -16.21 -13.05
N ILE A 153 8.12 -15.20 -12.69
CA ILE A 153 7.72 -13.81 -12.66
C ILE A 153 8.34 -13.10 -13.86
N PRO A 154 7.56 -12.39 -14.68
CA PRO A 154 8.11 -11.64 -15.80
C PRO A 154 9.01 -10.52 -15.29
N TRP A 155 10.06 -10.22 -16.06
CA TRP A 155 10.84 -9.01 -15.81
C TRP A 155 9.91 -7.79 -15.94
N PRO A 156 9.93 -6.83 -15.01
CA PRO A 156 9.14 -5.61 -15.16
C PRO A 156 9.67 -4.83 -16.37
N ASN A 157 8.95 -4.90 -17.49
CA ASN A 157 9.28 -4.15 -18.69
C ASN A 157 9.13 -2.65 -18.38
N SER A 158 10.16 -1.85 -18.64
CA SER A 158 10.25 -0.41 -18.35
C SER A 158 9.23 0.49 -19.09
N SER A 159 8.20 -0.06 -19.72
CA SER A 159 7.20 0.69 -20.48
C SER A 159 5.79 0.06 -20.54
N ASP A 160 5.56 -1.18 -20.10
CA ASP A 160 4.34 -1.90 -20.50
C ASP A 160 3.71 -2.74 -19.37
N LEU A 161 2.79 -2.11 -18.62
CA LEU A 161 1.62 -2.78 -18.02
C LEU A 161 0.42 -2.76 -18.98
N GLN A 162 0.65 -2.57 -20.29
CA GLN A 162 -0.38 -2.36 -21.30
C GLN A 162 -0.08 -3.01 -22.67
N SER A 163 0.55 -4.18 -22.73
CA SER A 163 0.39 -5.06 -23.90
C SER A 163 0.84 -6.48 -23.61
N GLY A 164 0.18 -7.43 -24.27
CA GLY A 164 0.15 -8.84 -23.92
C GLY A 164 1.49 -9.58 -24.03
N PHE A 165 1.48 -10.75 -23.40
CA PHE A 165 2.48 -11.80 -23.46
C PHE A 165 3.00 -12.08 -24.89
N ASP A 166 4.07 -11.39 -25.29
CA ASP A 166 4.93 -11.75 -26.41
C ASP A 166 6.39 -11.85 -25.92
N ASP A 167 6.65 -12.73 -24.95
CA ASP A 167 8.01 -13.14 -24.59
C ASP A 167 8.40 -14.40 -25.40
N PRO A 168 9.42 -14.34 -26.28
CA PRO A 168 9.88 -15.48 -27.06
C PRO A 168 10.35 -16.67 -26.22
N PHE A 169 10.80 -16.46 -24.99
CA PHE A 169 11.30 -17.53 -24.11
C PHE A 169 10.18 -18.28 -23.41
N PHE A 170 9.06 -17.63 -23.08
CA PHE A 170 7.94 -18.27 -22.38
C PHE A 170 7.21 -19.29 -23.27
N ASN A 171 7.15 -19.02 -24.58
CA ASN A 171 6.57 -19.94 -25.57
C ASN A 171 7.37 -21.23 -25.76
N LEU A 172 8.67 -21.25 -25.42
CA LEU A 172 9.53 -22.41 -25.62
C LEU A 172 9.30 -23.49 -24.53
N LEU A 173 9.02 -23.08 -23.29
CA LEU A 173 8.75 -24.01 -22.19
C LEU A 173 7.35 -24.63 -22.27
N HIS A 174 6.38 -23.92 -22.85
CA HIS A 174 4.99 -24.40 -22.96
C HIS A 174 4.72 -25.35 -24.13
N ASN A 175 5.62 -25.43 -25.12
CA ASN A 175 5.46 -26.23 -26.35
C ASN A 175 6.33 -27.50 -26.41
N LEU A 176 6.95 -27.92 -25.31
CA LEU A 176 7.61 -29.21 -25.26
C LEU A 176 6.55 -30.32 -25.26
N PRO A 177 6.55 -31.25 -26.25
CA PRO A 177 5.68 -32.41 -26.19
C PRO A 177 6.03 -33.21 -24.95
N SER A 178 5.04 -33.44 -24.09
CA SER A 178 5.13 -34.38 -22.97
C SER A 178 5.53 -35.75 -23.51
N GLN A 179 6.83 -36.08 -23.52
CA GLN A 179 7.30 -37.42 -23.76
C GLN A 179 6.84 -38.30 -22.58
N ARG A 180 5.66 -38.89 -22.72
CA ARG A 180 5.27 -40.07 -21.96
C ARG A 180 6.25 -41.18 -22.37
N ALA A 181 7.24 -41.41 -21.53
CA ALA A 181 8.05 -42.62 -21.58
C ALA A 181 7.17 -43.83 -21.21
N SER A 182 6.62 -44.49 -22.23
CA SER A 182 6.16 -45.88 -22.14
C SER A 182 7.30 -46.78 -22.61
N ALA A 183 8.05 -47.35 -21.66
CA ALA A 183 9.01 -48.41 -21.94
C ALA A 183 8.37 -49.79 -21.71
N PRO A 184 8.54 -50.76 -22.62
CA PRO A 184 7.99 -52.11 -22.50
C PRO A 184 8.96 -53.04 -21.75
N ARG A 185 8.45 -54.07 -21.07
CA ARG A 185 9.29 -55.23 -20.69
C ARG A 185 8.58 -56.57 -20.87
N HIS A 186 8.98 -57.19 -21.98
CA HIS A 186 9.06 -58.59 -22.35
C HIS A 186 8.53 -59.69 -21.43
N ARG A 187 7.62 -60.46 -22.04
CA ARG A 187 7.40 -61.91 -21.93
C ARG A 187 8.71 -62.71 -22.12
N LYS A 188 8.97 -63.68 -21.25
CA LYS A 188 9.84 -64.82 -21.55
C LYS A 188 9.13 -66.13 -21.21
N ARG A 189 9.00 -66.93 -22.28
CA ARG A 189 8.85 -68.39 -22.41
C ARG A 189 7.79 -69.08 -21.56
#